data_AF-A0A0K9FG09-F1
#
_entry.id   AF-A0A0K9FG09-F1
#
_cell.length_a   1.000
_cell.length_b   1.000
_cell.length_c   1.000
_cell.angle_alpha   90.00
_cell.angle_beta   90.00
_cell.angle_gamma   90.00
#
_symmetry.space_group_name_H-M   'P 1'
#
loop_
_entity.id
_entity.type
_entity.pdbx_description
1 polymer ?
#
loop_
_entity_poly.entity_id
_entity_poly.type
_entity_poly.pdbx_seq_one_letter_code
_entity_poly.pdbx_strand_id
1 'polypeptide(L)'
;MELVTLKRFEKGFVTAGWFGVIGGLCLLLLLNITLLTNIYITTKNLFLFIYLTAPLSVIALFSKKSRSLGLWGLSIELFIIIFTVIFFGLGWIVTPFP
;
A
#
# COMPACT_ATOMS: atom_id res chain seq x y z
N MET A 1 -1.08 4.65 -36.05
CA MET A 1 -1.91 4.87 -34.84
C MET A 1 -1.45 4.03 -33.64
N GLU A 2 -0.87 2.84 -33.84
CA GLU A 2 -0.44 1.93 -32.75
C GLU A 2 0.62 2.50 -31.79
N LEU A 3 1.55 3.33 -32.28
CA LEU A 3 2.57 3.95 -31.42
C LEU A 3 1.98 4.95 -30.41
N VAL A 4 0.85 5.58 -30.74
CA VAL A 4 0.17 6.54 -29.85
C VAL A 4 -0.62 5.79 -28.77
N THR A 5 -1.23 4.65 -29.11
CA THR A 5 -1.96 3.82 -28.14
C THR A 5 -1.00 3.21 -27.13
N LEU A 6 0.15 2.68 -27.55
CA LEU A 6 1.18 2.14 -26.65
C LEU A 6 1.67 3.19 -25.64
N LYS A 7 1.97 4.42 -26.08
CA LYS A 7 2.36 5.52 -25.18
C LYS A 7 1.27 5.87 -24.16
N ARG A 8 -0.02 5.75 -24.53
CA ARG A 8 -1.15 6.01 -23.63
C ARG A 8 -1.29 4.90 -22.58
N PHE A 9 -1.11 3.63 -22.96
CA PHE A 9 -1.07 2.51 -22.02
C PHE A 9 0.11 2.63 -21.03
N GLU A 10 1.31 2.97 -21.52
CA GLU A 10 2.47 3.21 -20.66
C GLU A 10 2.21 4.28 -19.59
N LYS A 11 1.55 5.39 -19.96
CA LYS A 11 1.16 6.42 -18.99
C LYS A 11 0.19 5.88 -17.94
N GLY A 12 -0.78 5.06 -18.35
CA GLY A 12 -1.72 4.40 -17.43
C GLY A 12 -1.01 3.55 -16.38
N PHE A 13 -0.02 2.73 -16.79
CA PHE A 13 0.78 1.92 -15.85
C PHE A 13 1.60 2.77 -14.86
N VAL A 14 2.17 3.88 -15.33
CA VAL A 14 2.91 4.82 -14.46
C VAL A 14 1.96 5.48 -13.45
N THR A 15 0.79 5.93 -13.90
CA THR A 15 -0.23 6.51 -13.00
C THR A 15 -0.71 5.49 -11.97
N ALA A 16 -0.98 4.24 -12.38
CA ALA A 16 -1.34 3.16 -11.45
C ALA A 16 -0.24 2.92 -10.40
N GLY A 17 1.03 2.92 -10.82
CA GLY A 17 2.16 2.78 -9.90
C GLY A 17 2.24 3.91 -8.88
N TRP A 18 2.01 5.16 -9.29
CA TRP A 18 1.95 6.29 -8.37
C TRP A 18 0.79 6.21 -7.39
N PHE A 19 -0.40 5.75 -7.83
CA PHE A 19 -1.50 5.49 -6.91
C PHE A 19 -1.15 4.42 -5.87
N GLY A 20 -0.42 3.38 -6.26
CA GLY A 20 0.11 2.38 -5.34
C GLY A 20 1.05 2.98 -4.30
N VAL A 21 2.05 3.75 -4.74
CA VAL A 21 3.03 4.40 -3.84
C VAL A 21 2.35 5.40 -2.90
N ILE A 22 1.56 6.32 -3.43
CA ILE A 22 0.88 7.35 -2.64
C ILE A 22 -0.13 6.72 -1.69
N GLY A 23 -0.86 5.70 -2.16
CA GLY A 23 -1.79 4.92 -1.34
C GLY A 23 -1.10 4.24 -0.16
N GLY A 24 0.02 3.55 -0.41
CA GLY A 24 0.85 2.94 0.63
C GLY A 24 1.40 3.98 1.62
N LEU A 25 1.90 5.12 1.15
CA LEU A 25 2.39 6.19 2.02
C LEU A 25 1.28 6.81 2.88
N CYS A 26 0.08 6.99 2.32
CA CYS A 26 -1.08 7.48 3.06
C CYS A 26 -1.50 6.49 4.15
N LEU A 27 -1.51 5.20 3.82
CA LEU A 27 -1.73 4.12 4.78
C LEU A 27 -0.70 4.13 5.91
N LEU A 28 0.59 4.30 5.57
CA LEU A 28 1.67 4.41 6.54
C LEU A 28 1.45 5.61 7.48
N LEU A 29 1.06 6.76 6.93
CA LEU A 29 0.74 7.95 7.71
C LEU A 29 -0.44 7.71 8.65
N LEU A 30 -1.54 7.13 8.16
CA LEU A 30 -2.73 6.83 8.97
C LEU A 30 -2.41 5.83 10.09
N LEU A 31 -1.61 4.81 9.80
CA LEU A 31 -1.14 3.85 10.81
C LEU A 31 -0.33 4.56 11.91
N ASN A 32 0.58 5.46 11.54
CA ASN A 32 1.33 6.24 12.52
C ASN A 32 0.41 7.15 13.36
N ILE A 33 -0.54 7.85 12.73
CA ILE A 33 -1.52 8.67 13.47
C ILE A 33 -2.29 7.81 14.47
N THR A 34 -2.73 6.62 14.06
CA THR A 34 -3.47 5.67 14.93
C THR A 34 -2.63 5.21 16.13
N LEU A 35 -1.32 5.04 15.96
CA LEU A 35 -0.42 4.62 17.04
C LEU A 35 -0.03 5.76 17.98
N LEU A 36 0.14 6.97 17.44
CA LEU A 36 0.57 8.16 18.18
C LEU A 36 -0.59 8.88 18.87
N THR A 37 -1.82 8.59 18.49
CA THR A 37 -3.03 9.21 19.03
C THR A 37 -4.00 8.14 19.53
N ASN A 38 -5.01 8.54 20.30
CA ASN A 38 -6.11 7.63 20.67
C ASN A 38 -7.21 7.55 19.58
N ILE A 39 -6.91 7.98 18.35
CA ILE A 39 -7.86 7.88 17.24
C ILE A 39 -7.87 6.43 16.75
N TYR A 40 -8.93 5.71 17.07
CA TYR A 40 -9.11 4.35 16.62
C TYR A 40 -9.53 4.31 15.15
N ILE A 41 -8.55 4.07 14.26
CA ILE A 41 -8.83 3.68 12.87
C ILE A 41 -9.01 2.17 12.85
N THR A 42 -10.23 1.72 12.53
CA THR A 42 -10.55 0.28 12.47
C THR A 42 -9.63 -0.43 11.48
N THR A 43 -9.10 -1.59 11.87
CA THR A 43 -8.29 -2.48 11.01
C THR A 43 -8.94 -2.76 9.66
N LYS A 44 -10.28 -2.91 9.64
CA LYS A 44 -11.09 -3.04 8.41
C LYS A 44 -10.82 -1.92 7.40
N ASN A 45 -10.68 -0.67 7.86
CA ASN A 45 -10.42 0.46 6.98
C ASN A 45 -9.01 0.39 6.40
N LEU A 46 -8.01 0.04 7.22
CA LEU A 46 -6.62 -0.16 6.76
C LEU A 46 -6.53 -1.25 5.69
N PHE A 47 -7.16 -2.41 5.92
CA PHE A 47 -7.18 -3.50 4.93
C PHE A 47 -7.94 -3.14 3.65
N LEU A 48 -8.99 -2.31 3.73
CA LEU A 48 -9.70 -1.82 2.55
C LEU A 48 -8.79 -0.97 1.65
N PHE A 49 -7.97 -0.09 2.24
CA PHE A 49 -7.00 0.69 1.46
C PHE A 49 -5.97 -0.22 0.79
N ILE A 50 -5.42 -1.22 1.50
CA ILE A 50 -4.47 -2.19 0.92
C ILE A 50 -5.12 -2.93 -0.25
N TYR A 51 -6.38 -3.35 -0.10
CA TYR A 51 -7.11 -4.03 -1.17
C TYR A 51 -7.32 -3.17 -2.42
N LEU A 52 -7.42 -1.84 -2.27
CA LEU A 52 -7.54 -0.91 -3.39
C LEU A 52 -6.20 -0.59 -4.05
N THR A 53 -5.13 -0.42 -3.27
CA THR A 53 -3.84 0.08 -3.76
C THR A 53 -2.91 -1.04 -4.24
N ALA A 54 -3.01 -2.24 -3.65
CA ALA A 54 -2.17 -3.37 -4.03
C ALA A 54 -2.37 -3.83 -5.47
N PRO A 55 -3.60 -3.98 -6.00
CA PRO A 55 -3.81 -4.31 -7.41
C PRO A 55 -3.22 -3.26 -8.35
N LEU A 56 -3.28 -1.97 -7.99
CA LEU A 56 -2.70 -0.89 -8.79
C LEU A 56 -1.16 -0.98 -8.84
N SER A 57 -0.54 -1.30 -7.70
CA SER A 57 0.90 -1.59 -7.61
C SER A 57 1.29 -2.82 -8.45
N VAL A 58 0.49 -3.89 -8.42
CA VAL A 58 0.72 -5.09 -9.26
C VAL A 58 0.58 -4.78 -10.74
N ILE A 59 -0.45 -4.04 -11.15
CA ILE A 59 -0.65 -3.62 -12.54
C ILE A 59 0.56 -2.82 -13.05
N ALA A 60 1.15 -1.97 -12.20
CA ALA A 60 2.34 -1.18 -12.54
C ALA A 60 3.61 -2.03 -12.79
N LEU A 61 3.65 -3.29 -12.36
CA LEU A 61 4.79 -4.19 -12.61
C LEU A 61 4.92 -4.64 -14.07
N PHE A 62 3.82 -4.61 -14.83
CA PHE A 62 3.78 -5.12 -16.21
C PHE A 62 4.46 -4.19 -17.23
N SER A 63 4.82 -2.96 -16.86
CA SER A 63 5.57 -2.05 -17.70
C SER A 63 6.96 -1.76 -17.13
N LYS A 64 8.00 -1.83 -17.99
CA LYS A 64 9.40 -1.59 -17.58
C LYS A 64 9.62 -0.21 -16.95
N LYS A 65 8.87 0.81 -17.39
CA LYS A 65 8.99 2.19 -16.90
C LYS A 65 8.37 2.40 -15.52
N SER A 66 7.29 1.67 -15.21
CA SER A 66 6.55 1.79 -13.94
C SER A 66 6.89 0.70 -12.93
N ARG A 67 7.66 -0.33 -13.32
CA ARG A 67 8.00 -1.47 -12.47
C ARG A 67 8.62 -1.06 -11.13
N SER A 68 9.49 -0.04 -11.12
CA SER A 68 10.07 0.49 -9.89
C SER A 68 8.98 1.04 -8.95
N LEU A 69 8.00 1.79 -9.48
CA LEU A 69 6.88 2.32 -8.71
C LEU A 69 6.00 1.19 -8.15
N GLY A 70 5.70 0.17 -8.96
CA GLY A 70 4.94 -0.99 -8.50
C GLY A 70 5.65 -1.76 -7.38
N LEU A 71 6.97 -1.93 -7.48
CA LEU A 71 7.77 -2.54 -6.41
C LEU A 71 7.78 -1.69 -5.14
N TRP A 72 7.91 -0.37 -5.27
CA TRP A 72 7.82 0.54 -4.13
C TRP A 72 6.48 0.47 -3.42
N GLY A 73 5.37 0.56 -4.17
CA GLY A 73 4.03 0.48 -3.60
C GLY A 73 3.79 -0.84 -2.87
N LEU A 74 4.12 -1.97 -3.51
CA LEU A 74 4.01 -3.29 -2.88
C LEU A 74 4.92 -3.45 -1.65
N SER A 75 6.12 -2.90 -1.69
CA SER A 75 7.05 -2.99 -0.55
C SER A 75 6.51 -2.25 0.67
N ILE A 76 5.90 -1.08 0.46
CA ILE A 76 5.27 -0.30 1.54
C ILE A 76 4.07 -1.07 2.11
N GLU A 77 3.20 -1.61 1.26
CA GLU A 77 2.03 -2.38 1.70
C GLU A 77 2.42 -3.66 2.44
N LEU A 78 3.42 -4.39 1.93
CA LEU A 78 3.96 -5.59 2.58
C LEU A 78 4.57 -5.24 3.94
N PHE A 79 5.32 -4.15 4.03
CA PHE A 79 5.84 -3.65 5.29
C PHE A 79 4.72 -3.38 6.30
N ILE A 80 3.64 -2.72 5.88
CA ILE A 80 2.48 -2.42 6.75
C ILE A 80 1.81 -3.69 7.27
N ILE A 81 1.64 -4.71 6.42
CA ILE A 81 1.08 -6.00 6.82
C ILE A 81 1.97 -6.66 7.88
N ILE A 82 3.27 -6.79 7.60
CA ILE A 82 4.23 -7.40 8.52
C ILE A 82 4.27 -6.64 9.84
N PHE A 83 4.35 -5.32 9.78
CA PHE A 83 4.36 -4.45 10.95
C PHE A 83 3.10 -4.66 11.80
N THR A 84 1.92 -4.71 11.18
CA THR A 84 0.64 -4.90 11.89
C THR A 84 0.60 -6.24 12.61
N VAL A 85 1.07 -7.32 11.98
CA VAL A 85 1.12 -8.66 12.59
C VAL A 85 2.09 -8.69 13.78
N ILE A 86 3.28 -8.08 13.64
CA ILE A 86 4.26 -8.01 14.73
C ILE A 86 3.69 -7.20 15.90
N PHE A 87 3.11 -6.04 15.63
CA PHE A 87 2.58 -5.17 16.68
C PHE A 87 1.40 -5.82 17.42
N PHE A 88 0.54 -6.53 16.69
CA PHE A 88 -0.50 -7.37 17.29
C PHE A 88 0.09 -8.45 18.21
N GLY A 89 1.10 -9.18 17.74
CA GLY A 89 1.79 -10.20 18.54
C GLY A 89 2.45 -9.64 19.79
N LEU A 90 3.10 -8.47 19.70
CA LEU A 90 3.70 -7.78 20.84
C LEU A 90 2.63 -7.33 21.84
N GLY A 91 1.54 -6.73 21.37
CA GLY A 91 0.40 -6.38 22.22
C GLY A 91 -0.15 -7.59 22.95
N TRP A 92 -0.19 -8.74 22.27
CA TRP A 92 -0.64 -9.99 22.88
C TRP A 92 0.34 -10.58 23.90
N ILE A 93 1.65 -10.38 23.74
CA ILE A 93 2.65 -10.81 24.73
C ILE A 93 2.61 -9.92 25.98
N VAL A 94 2.50 -8.60 25.81
CA VAL A 94 2.55 -7.63 26.91
C VAL A 94 1.26 -7.63 27.72
N THR A 95 0.13 -7.67 27.03
CA THR A 95 -1.20 -7.80 27.62
C THR A 95 -1.88 -8.99 26.94
N PRO A 96 -1.61 -10.23 27.41
CA PRO A 96 -2.28 -11.42 26.91
C PRO A 96 -3.76 -11.38 27.31
N PHE A 97 -4.53 -10.57 26.57
CA PHE A 97 -5.91 -10.18 26.86
C PHE A 97 -6.13 -9.59 28.28
N PRO A 98 -7.35 -9.18 28.65
CA PRO A 98 -8.02 -9.66 29.86
C PRO A 98 -8.51 -11.11 29.71
#